data_AF-A0A432QQR7-F1
#
_entry.id   AF-A0A432QQR7-F1
#
_cell.length_a   1.000
_cell.length_b   1.000
_cell.length_c   1.000
_cell.angle_alpha   90.00
_cell.angle_beta   90.00
_cell.angle_gamma   90.00
#
_symmetry.space_group_name_H-M   'P 1'
#
loop_
_entity.id
_entity.type
_entity.pdbx_description
1 polymer ?
#
loop_
_entity_poly.entity_id
_entity_poly.type
_entity_poly.pdbx_seq_one_letter_code
_entity_poly.pdbx_strand_id
1 'polypeptide(L)'
;MLQKKIVELQDCFKTYTTDQDKAISPTETVARFKKKLEDLNLDILKEVRRIDNGRLGIPVYFSVCGEDARAMTGTKKQMGKGATPIQAQASACMELAERFSFFTFKNNPE
;
A
#
# COMPACT_ATOMS: atom_id res chain seq x y z
N MET A 1 3.30 -19.20 31.54
CA MET A 1 2.47 -19.91 30.54
C MET A 1 1.92 -18.88 29.57
N LEU A 2 2.20 -19.01 28.27
CA LEU A 2 1.63 -18.13 27.25
C LEU A 2 0.13 -18.41 27.14
N GLN A 3 -0.69 -17.41 27.43
CA GLN A 3 -2.13 -17.49 27.32
C GLN A 3 -2.50 -17.67 25.83
N LYS A 4 -3.13 -18.81 25.49
CA LYS A 4 -3.57 -19.08 24.12
C LYS A 4 -4.67 -18.07 23.76
N LYS A 5 -4.33 -17.04 22.98
CA LYS A 5 -5.34 -16.17 22.37
C LYS A 5 -6.08 -16.97 21.31
N ILE A 6 -7.37 -17.21 21.54
CA ILE A 6 -8.25 -17.79 20.53
C ILE A 6 -8.54 -16.69 19.51
N VAL A 7 -8.19 -16.93 18.24
CA VAL A 7 -8.54 -16.04 17.14
C VAL A 7 -9.85 -16.57 16.55
N GLU A 8 -10.93 -15.81 16.70
CA GLU A 8 -12.20 -16.09 16.03
C GLU A 8 -12.22 -15.36 14.69
N LEU A 9 -12.39 -16.12 13.60
CA LEU A 9 -12.55 -15.55 12.27
C LEU A 9 -13.98 -15.01 12.13
N GLN A 10 -14.10 -13.85 11.51
CA GLN A 10 -15.37 -13.20 11.21
C GLN A 10 -15.52 -13.05 9.70
N ASP A 11 -16.76 -13.00 9.22
CA ASP A 11 -17.04 -12.77 7.81
C ASP A 11 -16.50 -11.39 7.36
N CYS A 12 -15.91 -11.37 6.17
CA CYS A 12 -15.37 -10.16 5.54
C CYS A 12 -15.82 -10.12 4.09
N PHE A 13 -16.97 -9.47 3.85
CA PHE A 13 -17.58 -9.40 2.53
C PHE A 13 -16.81 -8.43 1.61
N LYS A 14 -16.74 -8.78 0.32
CA LYS A 14 -16.21 -7.88 -0.72
C LYS A 14 -17.22 -6.78 -0.98
N THR A 15 -16.93 -5.55 -0.56
CA THR A 15 -17.83 -4.39 -0.75
C THR A 15 -17.45 -3.52 -1.94
N TYR A 16 -16.32 -3.80 -2.58
CA TYR A 16 -15.88 -3.14 -3.80
C TYR A 16 -15.55 -4.22 -4.83
N THR A 17 -16.29 -4.22 -5.94
CA THR A 17 -16.27 -5.26 -6.99
C THR A 17 -16.23 -4.67 -8.41
N THR A 18 -16.04 -3.36 -8.55
CA THR A 18 -16.11 -2.67 -9.85
C THR A 18 -14.97 -3.07 -10.78
N ASP A 19 -13.73 -3.02 -10.30
CA ASP A 19 -12.52 -3.41 -11.05
C ASP A 19 -11.62 -4.37 -10.27
N GLN A 20 -11.90 -4.61 -8.99
CA GLN A 20 -11.21 -5.54 -8.11
C GLN A 20 -12.16 -6.11 -7.07
N ASP A 21 -11.79 -7.24 -6.48
CA ASP A 21 -12.52 -7.88 -5.39
C ASP A 21 -11.92 -7.52 -4.02
N LYS A 22 -12.38 -6.42 -3.42
CA LYS A 22 -11.84 -5.89 -2.15
C LYS A 22 -12.91 -5.69 -1.10
N ALA A 23 -12.52 -5.86 0.17
CA ALA A 23 -13.38 -5.64 1.33
C ALA A 23 -13.66 -4.15 1.62
N ILE A 24 -12.83 -3.25 1.09
CA ILE A 24 -12.98 -1.80 1.21
C ILE A 24 -12.63 -1.13 -0.12
N SER A 25 -13.11 0.10 -0.33
CA SER A 25 -12.83 0.87 -1.53
C SER A 25 -11.35 1.29 -1.63
N PRO A 26 -10.85 1.63 -2.82
CA PRO A 26 -9.50 2.18 -2.97
C PRO A 26 -9.32 3.51 -2.24
N THR A 27 -10.36 4.37 -2.17
CA THR A 27 -10.33 5.62 -1.40
C THR A 27 -10.08 5.34 0.08
N GLU A 28 -10.83 4.41 0.66
CA GLU A 28 -10.67 4.02 2.06
C GLU A 28 -9.31 3.36 2.31
N THR A 29 -8.83 2.54 1.36
CA THR A 29 -7.50 1.92 1.43
C THR A 29 -6.40 2.96 1.53
N VAL A 30 -6.41 3.98 0.66
CA VAL A 30 -5.40 5.06 0.68
C VAL A 30 -5.49 5.88 1.96
N ALA A 31 -6.70 6.21 2.42
CA ALA A 31 -6.91 6.95 3.66
C ALA A 31 -6.36 6.18 4.88
N ARG A 32 -6.69 4.89 5.02
CA ARG A 32 -6.17 4.04 6.10
C ARG A 32 -4.67 3.85 6.03
N PHE A 33 -4.12 3.70 4.83
CA PHE A 33 -2.67 3.58 4.65
C PHE A 33 -1.95 4.83 5.17
N LYS A 34 -2.35 6.02 4.71
CA LYS A 34 -1.74 7.29 5.15
C LYS A 34 -1.86 7.49 6.66
N LYS A 35 -3.05 7.28 7.22
CA LYS A 35 -3.28 7.37 8.66
C LYS A 35 -2.37 6.42 9.45
N LYS A 36 -2.18 5.19 8.98
CA LYS A 36 -1.27 4.23 9.63
C LYS A 36 0.19 4.70 9.61
N LEU A 37 0.63 5.37 8.55
CA LEU A 37 2.01 5.90 8.50
C LEU A 37 2.20 7.01 9.54
N GLU A 38 1.21 7.89 9.67
CA GLU A 38 1.18 8.94 10.68
C GLU A 38 1.19 8.34 12.09
N ASP A 39 0.29 7.38 12.36
CA ASP A 39 0.14 6.73 13.67
C ASP A 39 1.41 5.94 14.07
N LEU A 40 2.11 5.34 13.11
CA LEU A 40 3.34 4.56 13.35
C LEU A 40 4.62 5.42 13.28
N ASN A 41 4.50 6.70 12.93
CA ASN A 41 5.63 7.61 12.70
C ASN A 41 6.68 7.03 11.73
N LEU A 42 6.22 6.47 10.60
CA LEU A 42 7.07 5.87 9.56
C LEU A 42 7.23 6.79 8.36
N ASP A 43 8.46 7.09 7.96
CA ASP A 43 8.77 7.83 6.73
C ASP A 43 9.01 6.87 5.55
N ILE A 44 7.98 6.12 5.17
CA ILE A 44 8.06 5.22 4.01
C ILE A 44 7.52 5.85 2.72
N LEU A 45 6.66 6.86 2.82
CA LEU A 45 6.03 7.53 1.67
C LEU A 45 6.27 9.04 1.70
N LYS A 46 6.98 9.56 0.70
CA LYS A 46 7.16 11.00 0.51
C LYS A 46 6.00 11.65 -0.25
N GLU A 47 5.62 11.07 -1.39
CA GLU A 47 4.50 11.55 -2.19
C GLU A 47 3.96 10.45 -3.11
N VAL A 48 2.73 10.63 -3.59
CA VAL A 48 2.13 9.76 -4.61
C VAL A 48 1.74 10.61 -5.81
N ARG A 49 2.36 10.36 -6.96
CA ARG A 49 2.28 11.23 -8.14
C ARG A 49 1.87 10.45 -9.38
N ARG A 50 0.91 10.98 -10.15
CA ARG A 50 0.50 10.43 -11.45
C ARG A 50 1.60 10.62 -12.49
N ILE A 51 1.85 9.62 -13.34
CA ILE A 51 2.95 9.62 -14.31
C ILE A 51 2.59 9.14 -15.71
N ASP A 52 1.35 8.68 -15.94
CA ASP A 52 0.90 8.36 -17.29
C ASP A 52 0.71 9.62 -18.15
N ASN A 53 0.94 9.49 -19.45
CA ASN A 53 0.84 10.56 -20.45
C ASN A 53 -0.35 10.37 -21.42
N GLY A 54 -1.30 9.51 -21.07
CA GLY A 54 -2.50 9.25 -21.87
C GLY A 54 -2.32 8.28 -23.04
N ARG A 55 -1.12 7.75 -23.33
CA ARG A 55 -0.88 6.84 -24.47
C ARG A 55 -1.82 5.62 -24.51
N LEU A 56 -2.13 5.05 -23.34
CA LEU A 56 -2.98 3.85 -23.23
C LEU A 56 -4.31 4.12 -22.50
N GLY A 57 -4.54 5.35 -22.03
CA GLY A 57 -5.70 5.67 -21.18
C GLY A 57 -5.72 4.96 -19.82
N ILE A 58 -4.62 4.32 -19.40
CA ILE A 58 -4.50 3.61 -18.12
C ILE A 58 -3.77 4.51 -17.11
N PRO A 59 -4.41 4.89 -15.99
CA PRO A 59 -3.76 5.61 -14.90
C PRO A 59 -2.56 4.87 -14.31
N VAL A 60 -1.43 5.57 -14.15
CA VAL A 60 -0.22 5.05 -13.52
C VAL A 60 0.31 6.06 -12.51
N TYR A 61 0.69 5.60 -11.32
CA TYR A 61 1.23 6.41 -10.24
C TYR A 61 2.60 5.89 -9.78
N PHE A 62 3.44 6.81 -9.32
CA PHE A 62 4.57 6.50 -8.46
C PHE A 62 4.18 6.75 -7.01
N SER A 63 4.62 5.87 -6.11
CA SER A 63 4.84 6.21 -4.70
C SER A 63 6.34 6.46 -4.52
N VAL A 64 6.72 7.71 -4.23
CA VAL A 64 8.11 8.09 -3.98
C VAL A 64 8.46 7.65 -2.56
N CYS A 65 9.52 6.86 -2.43
CA CYS A 65 9.96 6.35 -1.14
C CYS A 65 10.40 7.50 -0.22
N GLY A 66 9.92 7.47 1.02
CA GLY A 66 10.51 8.21 2.14
C GLY A 66 11.85 7.60 2.56
N GLU A 67 12.49 8.18 3.58
CA GLU A 67 13.82 7.79 4.04
C GLU A 67 13.86 6.32 4.51
N ASP A 68 12.88 5.88 5.29
CA ASP A 68 12.83 4.51 5.84
C ASP A 68 12.66 3.49 4.71
N ALA A 69 11.76 3.76 3.77
CA ALA A 69 11.55 2.87 2.62
C ALA A 69 12.77 2.79 1.72
N ARG A 70 13.48 3.91 1.51
CA ARG A 70 14.69 3.92 0.70
C ARG A 70 15.81 3.12 1.36
N ALA A 71 16.01 3.31 2.67
CA ALA A 71 17.00 2.57 3.44
C ALA A 71 16.72 1.06 3.43
N MET A 72 15.45 0.67 3.60
CA MET A 72 15.08 -0.74 3.70
C MET A 72 14.95 -1.47 2.36
N THR A 73 14.42 -0.81 1.33
CA THR A 73 14.15 -1.46 0.03
C THR A 73 15.24 -1.23 -1.01
N GLY A 74 16.12 -0.23 -0.82
CA GLY A 74 17.11 0.19 -1.81
C GLY A 74 16.53 0.89 -3.05
N THR A 75 15.21 1.08 -3.12
CA THR A 75 14.52 1.71 -4.26
C THR A 75 14.08 3.13 -3.95
N LYS A 76 14.02 3.98 -4.97
CA LYS A 76 13.57 5.38 -4.84
C LYS A 76 12.05 5.55 -4.98
N LYS A 77 11.36 4.56 -5.56
CA LYS A 77 9.94 4.62 -5.88
C LYS A 77 9.38 3.22 -6.16
N GLN A 78 8.07 3.08 -5.98
CA GLN A 78 7.27 1.95 -6.47
C GLN A 78 6.23 2.45 -7.49
N MET A 79 5.58 1.52 -8.19
CA MET A 79 4.63 1.83 -9.25
C MET A 79 3.25 1.23 -8.96
N GLY A 80 2.21 1.97 -9.32
CA GLY A 80 0.83 1.51 -9.24
C GLY A 80 0.07 1.78 -10.51
N LYS A 81 -0.86 0.88 -10.84
CA LYS A 81 -1.78 1.02 -11.98
C LYS A 81 -3.18 0.55 -11.59
N GLY A 82 -4.18 1.03 -12.31
CA GLY A 82 -5.58 0.69 -12.03
C GLY A 82 -6.51 1.21 -13.11
N ALA A 83 -7.75 0.72 -13.13
CA ALA A 83 -8.75 1.18 -14.09
C ALA A 83 -9.21 2.62 -13.80
N THR A 84 -9.11 3.06 -12.55
CA THR A 84 -9.40 4.43 -12.10
C THR A 84 -8.15 5.09 -11.50
N PRO A 85 -8.06 6.44 -11.47
CA PRO A 85 -6.95 7.14 -10.82
C PRO A 85 -6.77 6.76 -9.35
N ILE A 86 -7.87 6.63 -8.60
CA ILE A 86 -7.82 6.27 -7.17
C ILE A 86 -7.36 4.83 -6.95
N GLN A 87 -7.75 3.90 -7.84
CA GLN A 87 -7.26 2.53 -7.80
C GLN A 87 -5.76 2.45 -8.12
N ALA A 88 -5.29 3.21 -9.10
CA ALA A 88 -3.86 3.26 -9.43
C ALA A 88 -3.03 3.87 -8.29
N GLN A 89 -3.55 4.89 -7.62
CA GLN A 89 -2.95 5.45 -6.40
C GLN A 89 -2.89 4.42 -5.27
N ALA A 90 -3.97 3.69 -5.02
CA ALA A 90 -4.01 2.61 -4.02
C ALA A 90 -2.98 1.52 -4.34
N SER A 91 -2.88 1.11 -5.62
CA SER A 91 -1.89 0.14 -6.07
C SER A 91 -0.46 0.58 -5.77
N ALA A 92 -0.11 1.85 -6.01
CA ALA A 92 1.24 2.35 -5.73
C ALA A 92 1.55 2.35 -4.23
N CYS A 93 0.59 2.80 -3.41
CA CYS A 93 0.73 2.81 -1.96
C CYS A 93 0.91 1.40 -1.39
N MET A 94 0.10 0.44 -1.86
CA MET A 94 0.15 -0.92 -1.35
C MET A 94 1.38 -1.69 -1.82
N GLU A 95 1.91 -1.42 -3.02
CA GLU A 95 3.20 -1.99 -3.45
C GLU A 95 4.35 -1.49 -2.56
N LEU A 96 4.38 -0.20 -2.20
CA LEU A 96 5.33 0.34 -1.24
C LEU A 96 5.21 -0.33 0.14
N ALA A 97 3.98 -0.47 0.66
CA ALA A 97 3.73 -1.13 1.93
C ALA A 97 4.22 -2.59 1.91
N GLU A 98 3.92 -3.33 0.85
CA GLU A 98 4.34 -4.73 0.67
C GLU A 98 5.87 -4.83 0.66
N ARG A 99 6.55 -4.05 -0.19
CA ARG A 99 8.01 -4.08 -0.32
C ARG A 99 8.69 -3.73 1.00
N PHE A 100 8.27 -2.63 1.63
CA PHE A 100 8.82 -2.23 2.92
C PHE A 100 8.63 -3.34 3.97
N SER A 101 7.41 -3.85 4.12
CA SER A 101 7.10 -4.89 5.11
C SER A 101 7.93 -6.15 4.89
N PHE A 102 8.07 -6.59 3.63
CA PHE A 102 8.87 -7.76 3.27
C PHE A 102 10.34 -7.57 3.60
N PHE A 103 10.96 -6.45 3.20
CA PHE A 103 12.38 -6.22 3.46
C PHE A 103 12.66 -5.97 4.94
N THR A 104 11.75 -5.32 5.66
CA THR A 104 11.84 -5.18 7.11
C THR A 104 11.81 -6.53 7.82
N PHE A 105 10.89 -7.42 7.46
CA PHE A 105 10.84 -8.76 8.02
C PHE A 105 12.08 -9.59 7.65
N LYS A 106 12.49 -9.57 6.37
CA LYS A 106 13.65 -10.32 5.89
C LYS A 106 14.95 -9.89 6.58
N ASN A 107 15.11 -8.60 6.84
CA ASN A 107 16.33 -8.05 7.42
C ASN A 107 16.32 -8.08 8.97
N ASN A 108 15.16 -8.37 9.59
CA ASN A 108 15.01 -8.50 11.04
C ASN A 108 14.24 -9.81 11.36
N PRO A 109 14.91 -10.98 11.26
CA PRO A 109 14.25 -12.29 11.43
C PRO A 109 13.99 -12.69 12.90
N GLU A 110 14.33 -11.82 13.86
CA GLU A 110 14.13 -12.02 15.31
C GLU A 110 12.73 -11.58 15.75
#